data_AF-A0A3M3LRR6-F1
#
_entry.id   AF-A0A3M3LRR6-F1
#
_cell.length_a   1.000
_cell.length_b   1.000
_cell.length_c   1.000
_cell.angle_alpha   90.00
_cell.angle_beta   90.00
_cell.angle_gamma   90.00
#
_symmetry.space_group_name_H-M   'P 1'
#
loop_
_entity.id
_entity.type
_entity.pdbx_description
1 polymer ?
#
loop_
_entity_poly.entity_id
_entity_poly.type
_entity_poly.pdbx_seq_one_letter_code
_entity_poly.pdbx_strand_id
1 'polypeptide(L)'
;QLCAAGHSFLAKWVADESVTDDEGRCLDQSAATAALNALQNSQMATTISVETERARDSAPLPFDLSTLQEVCSAKFGLGVQETLDVAQALYETHKATTYPRTDCGYLPES
;
A
#
# COMPACT_ATOMS: atom_id res chain seq x y z
N GLN A 1 -22.75 7.84 2.93
CA GLN A 1 -21.79 8.87 3.39
C GLN A 1 -22.23 9.29 4.78
N LEU A 2 -21.34 9.31 5.75
CA LEU A 2 -21.65 9.74 7.13
C LEU A 2 -21.18 11.17 7.33
N CYS A 3 -21.86 11.94 8.18
CA CYS A 3 -21.49 13.31 8.51
C CYS A 3 -21.52 13.49 10.03
N ALA A 4 -20.46 14.07 10.58
CA ALA A 4 -20.37 14.44 12.00
C ALA A 4 -19.71 15.82 12.12
N ALA A 5 -20.32 16.72 12.89
CA ALA A 5 -19.82 18.08 13.10
C ALA A 5 -19.45 18.86 11.81
N GLY A 6 -20.20 18.65 10.72
CA GLY A 6 -19.94 19.28 9.42
C GLY A 6 -18.85 18.61 8.56
N HIS A 7 -18.24 17.54 9.05
CA HIS A 7 -17.26 16.74 8.31
C HIS A 7 -17.90 15.46 7.78
N SER A 8 -17.84 15.29 6.46
CA SER A 8 -18.29 14.07 5.80
C SER A 8 -17.15 13.07 5.66
N PHE A 9 -17.42 11.81 5.94
CA PHE A 9 -16.46 10.72 5.77
C PHE A 9 -17.12 9.45 5.21
N LEU A 10 -16.29 8.54 4.72
CA LEU A 10 -16.71 7.23 4.25
C LEU A 10 -16.47 6.21 5.36
N ALA A 11 -17.43 5.31 5.53
CA ALA A 11 -17.29 4.11 6.34
C ALA A 11 -17.45 2.90 5.44
N LYS A 12 -16.72 1.84 5.74
CA LYS A 12 -16.83 0.55 5.06
C LYS A 12 -17.75 -0.35 5.88
N TRP A 13 -18.74 -0.95 5.22
CA TRP A 13 -19.52 -2.02 5.84
C TRP A 13 -18.64 -3.26 6.04
N VAL A 14 -18.71 -3.85 7.23
CA VAL A 14 -18.08 -5.13 7.56
C VAL A 14 -19.22 -6.14 7.67
N ALA A 15 -19.14 -7.17 6.83
CA ALA A 15 -20.14 -8.23 6.79
C ALA A 15 -19.96 -9.19 7.97
N ASP A 16 -21.05 -9.88 8.33
CA ASP A 16 -21.03 -10.88 9.40
C ASP A 16 -20.28 -12.14 8.97
N GLU A 17 -19.66 -12.85 9.92
CA GLU A 17 -18.88 -14.06 9.66
C GLU A 17 -19.69 -15.15 8.94
N SER A 18 -21.02 -15.16 9.11
CA SER A 18 -21.92 -16.12 8.43
C SER A 18 -22.00 -15.95 6.91
N VAL A 19 -21.64 -14.79 6.37
CA VAL A 19 -21.71 -14.46 4.94
C VAL A 19 -20.34 -14.14 4.33
N THR A 20 -19.26 -14.29 5.11
CA THR A 20 -17.89 -14.06 4.67
C THR A 20 -17.09 -15.34 4.52
N ASP A 21 -16.05 -15.29 3.70
CA ASP A 21 -14.99 -16.31 3.69
C ASP A 21 -14.02 -16.15 4.87
N ASP A 22 -13.03 -17.03 4.96
CA ASP A 22 -11.98 -17.01 5.99
C ASP A 22 -11.13 -15.71 5.99
N GLU A 23 -11.18 -14.93 4.90
CA GLU A 23 -10.51 -13.65 4.74
C GLU A 23 -11.45 -12.45 5.01
N GLY A 24 -12.67 -12.71 5.50
CA GLY A 24 -13.65 -11.68 5.86
C GLY A 24 -14.32 -10.99 4.66
N ARG A 25 -14.27 -11.60 3.46
CA ARG A 25 -14.87 -11.05 2.25
C ARG A 25 -16.27 -11.62 2.05
N CYS A 26 -17.25 -10.75 1.85
CA CYS A 26 -18.62 -11.15 1.53
C CYS A 26 -18.71 -11.63 0.07
N LEU A 27 -18.94 -12.92 -0.14
CA LEU A 27 -19.13 -13.51 -1.48
C LEU A 27 -20.61 -13.56 -1.89
N ASP A 28 -21.53 -13.39 -0.94
CA ASP A 28 -22.96 -13.38 -1.20
C ASP A 28 -23.44 -11.97 -1.62
N GLN A 29 -23.78 -11.84 -2.90
CA GLN A 29 -24.31 -10.59 -3.45
C GLN A 29 -25.66 -10.20 -2.85
N SER A 30 -26.50 -11.17 -2.47
CA SER A 30 -27.83 -10.92 -1.90
C SER A 30 -27.72 -10.30 -0.51
N ALA A 31 -26.82 -10.82 0.33
CA ALA A 31 -26.51 -10.28 1.64
C ALA A 31 -25.95 -8.86 1.55
N ALA A 32 -25.02 -8.61 0.61
CA ALA A 32 -24.47 -7.27 0.37
C ALA A 32 -25.55 -6.26 -0.08
N THR A 33 -26.47 -6.69 -0.95
CA THR A 33 -27.57 -5.84 -1.43
C THR A 33 -28.57 -5.53 -0.31
N ALA A 34 -28.90 -6.52 0.54
CA ALA A 34 -29.76 -6.33 1.69
C ALA A 34 -29.15 -5.35 2.70
N ALA A 35 -27.85 -5.49 2.98
CA ALA A 35 -27.12 -4.57 3.85
C ALA A 35 -27.11 -3.14 3.29
N LEU A 36 -26.88 -2.97 1.99
CA LEU A 36 -26.92 -1.64 1.34
C LEU A 36 -28.30 -0.98 1.52
N ASN A 37 -29.38 -1.71 1.28
CA ASN A 37 -30.74 -1.20 1.45
C ASN A 37 -31.01 -0.83 2.92
N ALA A 38 -30.58 -1.66 3.88
CA ALA A 38 -30.73 -1.36 5.30
C ALA A 38 -29.97 -0.09 5.71
N LEU A 39 -28.74 0.07 5.21
CA LEU A 39 -27.90 1.23 5.49
C LEU A 39 -28.42 2.52 4.85
N GLN A 40 -28.98 2.46 3.65
CA GLN A 40 -29.59 3.62 2.98
C GLN A 40 -30.86 4.11 3.70
N ASN A 41 -31.62 3.19 4.29
CA ASN A 41 -32.82 3.52 5.07
C ASN A 41 -32.50 3.92 6.52
N SER A 42 -31.26 3.74 6.96
CA SER A 42 -30.81 4.13 8.30
C SER A 42 -30.41 5.60 8.31
N GLN A 43 -31.04 6.40 9.17
CA GLN A 43 -30.73 7.83 9.31
C GLN A 43 -29.61 8.12 10.32
N MET A 44 -29.27 7.15 11.17
CA MET A 44 -28.34 7.34 12.28
C MET A 44 -27.26 6.26 12.29
N ALA A 45 -26.04 6.66 12.62
CA ALA A 45 -24.93 5.79 12.94
C ALA A 45 -24.40 6.17 14.33
N THR A 46 -24.05 5.19 15.15
CA THR A 46 -23.47 5.42 16.48
C THR A 46 -22.02 5.01 16.46
N THR A 47 -21.14 5.90 16.90
CA THR A 47 -19.72 5.59 17.08
C THR A 47 -19.53 4.73 18.32
N ILE A 48 -18.97 3.54 18.15
CA ILE A 48 -18.74 2.58 19.25
C ILE A 48 -17.36 2.81 19.88
N SER A 49 -16.34 3.09 19.06
CA SER A 49 -14.98 3.36 19.50
C SER A 49 -14.28 4.36 18.58
N VAL A 50 -13.36 5.14 19.14
CA VAL A 50 -12.46 6.03 18.41
C VAL A 50 -11.07 5.87 19.00
N GLU A 51 -10.10 5.59 18.14
CA GLU A 51 -8.70 5.50 18.50
C GLU A 51 -7.90 6.49 17.65
N THR A 52 -6.87 7.10 18.22
CA THR A 52 -5.98 8.02 17.52
C THR A 52 -4.56 7.66 17.85
N GLU A 53 -3.87 7.10 16.86
CA GLU A 53 -2.48 6.69 16.98
C GLU A 53 -1.57 7.66 16.22
N ARG A 54 -0.39 7.93 16.78
CA ARG A 54 0.68 8.64 16.06
C ARG A 54 1.53 7.62 15.31
N ALA A 55 1.23 7.42 14.03
CA ALA A 55 2.10 6.65 13.15
C ALA A 55 3.35 7.45 12.74
N ARG A 56 4.48 6.77 12.60
CA ARG A 56 5.71 7.29 11.99
C ARG A 56 6.19 6.31 10.95
N ASP A 57 6.25 6.75 9.70
CA ASP A 57 6.89 5.99 8.64
C ASP A 57 8.35 6.41 8.53
N SER A 58 9.24 5.44 8.71
CA SER A 58 10.68 5.66 8.52
C SER A 58 10.99 5.75 7.03
N ALA A 59 12.05 6.50 6.69
CA ALA A 59 12.52 6.51 5.31
C ALA A 59 12.90 5.08 4.86
N PRO A 60 12.59 4.71 3.62
CA PRO A 60 13.03 3.43 3.08
C PRO A 60 14.56 3.37 3.06
N LEU A 61 15.09 2.15 3.12
CA LEU A 61 16.52 1.92 2.99
C LEU A 61 17.02 2.34 1.59
N PRO A 62 18.32 2.64 1.45
CA PRO A 62 19.00 2.65 0.16
C PRO A 62 18.69 1.41 -0.69
N PHE A 63 18.74 1.58 -2.01
CA PHE A 63 18.43 0.48 -2.95
C PHE A 63 19.49 -0.61 -2.93
N ASP A 64 19.03 -1.85 -2.86
CA ASP A 64 19.72 -3.02 -3.39
C ASP A 64 19.37 -3.22 -4.88
N LEU A 65 20.00 -4.19 -5.54
CA LEU A 65 19.75 -4.45 -6.96
C LEU A 65 18.28 -4.78 -7.26
N SER A 66 17.65 -5.61 -6.43
CA SER A 66 16.25 -6.05 -6.62
C SER A 66 15.28 -4.89 -6.51
N THR A 67 15.37 -4.11 -5.44
CA THR A 67 14.52 -2.95 -5.18
C THR A 67 14.73 -1.86 -6.22
N LEU A 68 15.96 -1.65 -6.68
CA LEU A 68 16.24 -0.75 -7.80
C LEU A 68 15.52 -1.21 -9.07
N GLN A 69 15.60 -2.51 -9.41
CA GLN A 69 14.94 -3.09 -10.59
C GLN A 69 13.42 -2.99 -10.50
N GLU A 70 12.82 -3.30 -9.34
CA GLU A 70 11.39 -3.17 -9.11
C GLU A 70 10.91 -1.72 -9.26
N VAL A 71 11.62 -0.77 -8.65
CA VAL A 71 11.27 0.65 -8.72
C VAL A 71 11.45 1.20 -10.13
N CYS A 72 12.51 0.82 -10.85
CA CYS A 72 12.70 1.22 -12.24
C CYS A 72 11.64 0.61 -13.17
N SER A 73 11.24 -0.63 -12.93
CA SER A 73 10.14 -1.25 -13.68
C SER A 73 8.82 -0.51 -13.42
N ALA A 74 8.48 -0.26 -12.16
CA ALA A 74 7.23 0.41 -11.80
C ALA A 74 7.17 1.88 -12.26
N LYS A 75 8.28 2.61 -12.19
CA LYS A 75 8.31 4.05 -12.50
C LYS A 75 8.59 4.35 -13.97
N PHE A 76 9.44 3.55 -14.61
CA PHE A 76 9.98 3.84 -15.93
C PHE A 76 9.72 2.74 -16.96
N GLY A 77 9.15 1.60 -16.55
CA GLY A 77 8.89 0.47 -17.45
C GLY A 77 10.16 -0.26 -17.91
N LEU A 78 11.30 -0.03 -17.25
CA LEU A 78 12.57 -0.64 -17.63
C LEU A 78 12.59 -2.13 -17.27
N GLY A 79 13.20 -2.92 -18.15
CA GLY A 79 13.46 -4.34 -17.88
C GLY A 79 14.54 -4.54 -16.81
N VAL A 80 14.60 -5.76 -16.26
CA VAL A 80 15.62 -6.18 -15.26
C VAL A 80 17.04 -6.00 -15.82
N GLN A 81 17.29 -6.52 -17.03
CA GLN A 81 18.60 -6.44 -17.68
C GLN A 81 18.95 -5.00 -18.08
N GLU A 82 17.99 -4.26 -18.62
CA GLU A 82 18.17 -2.86 -19.00
C GLU A 82 18.52 -1.97 -17.80
N THR A 83 17.81 -2.15 -16.68
CA THR A 83 18.11 -1.44 -15.42
C THR A 83 19.53 -1.76 -14.94
N LEU A 84 19.93 -3.03 -15.01
CA LEU A 84 21.26 -3.46 -14.62
C LEU A 84 22.34 -2.86 -15.52
N ASP A 85 22.13 -2.83 -16.84
CA ASP A 85 23.08 -2.27 -17.80
C ASP A 85 23.28 -0.76 -17.59
N VAL A 86 22.19 -0.03 -17.33
CA VAL A 86 22.25 1.39 -16.97
C VAL A 86 22.98 1.61 -15.66
N ALA A 87 22.65 0.84 -14.61
CA ALA A 87 23.31 0.94 -13.31
C ALA A 87 24.80 0.60 -13.40
N GLN A 88 25.16 -0.41 -14.22
CA GLN A 88 26.54 -0.79 -14.47
C GLN A 88 27.30 0.32 -15.19
N ALA A 89 26.70 0.97 -16.20
CA ALA A 89 27.30 2.11 -16.90
C ALA A 89 27.51 3.31 -15.95
N LEU A 90 26.56 3.58 -15.07
CA LEU A 90 26.68 4.63 -14.04
C LEU A 90 27.84 4.36 -13.07
N TYR A 91 28.06 3.10 -12.70
CA TYR A 91 29.16 2.69 -11.84
C TYR A 91 30.53 2.66 -12.56
N GLU A 92 30.62 2.06 -13.74
CA GLU A 92 31.89 1.80 -14.42
C GLU A 92 32.37 2.98 -15.24
N THR A 93 31.50 3.54 -16.08
CA THR A 93 31.82 4.59 -17.05
C THR A 93 31.74 5.96 -16.41
N HIS A 94 30.66 6.23 -15.69
CA HIS A 94 30.36 7.58 -15.18
C HIS A 94 30.80 7.80 -13.73
N LYS A 95 31.12 6.74 -12.98
CA LYS A 95 31.53 6.78 -11.57
C LYS A 95 30.54 7.59 -10.69
N ALA A 96 29.25 7.54 -11.04
CA ALA A 96 28.19 8.33 -10.41
C ALA A 96 27.52 7.59 -9.23
N THR A 97 27.63 6.26 -9.20
CA THR A 97 27.01 5.39 -8.19
C THR A 97 28.04 4.43 -7.60
N THR A 98 27.70 3.79 -6.48
CA THR A 98 28.47 2.66 -5.92
C THR A 98 28.14 1.35 -6.66
N TYR A 99 28.80 0.26 -6.25
CA TYR A 99 28.66 -1.04 -6.90
C TYR A 99 27.18 -1.50 -6.96
N PRO A 100 26.59 -1.65 -8.16
CA PRO A 100 25.13 -1.75 -8.30
C PRO A 100 24.59 -3.17 -8.15
N ARG A 101 25.45 -4.18 -7.96
CA ARG A 101 25.04 -5.59 -7.81
C ARG A 101 25.03 -6.04 -6.36
N THR A 102 24.88 -5.11 -5.42
CA THR A 102 24.74 -5.42 -4.01
C THR A 102 23.31 -5.85 -3.69
N ASP A 103 23.19 -6.80 -2.78
CA ASP A 103 21.97 -7.25 -2.12
C ASP A 103 21.76 -6.55 -0.76
N CYS A 104 22.56 -5.52 -0.45
CA CYS A 104 22.56 -4.83 0.83
C CYS A 104 22.02 -3.40 0.70
N GLY A 105 20.92 -3.12 1.41
CA GLY A 105 20.38 -1.77 1.56
C GLY A 105 21.03 -0.92 2.66
N TYR A 106 22.18 -1.32 3.20
CA TYR A 106 22.90 -0.59 4.25
C TYR A 106 24.20 0.01 3.72
N LEU A 107 24.59 1.14 4.31
CA LEU A 107 25.88 1.78 4.03
C LEU A 107 26.87 1.49 5.16
N PRO A 108 28.17 1.37 4.85
CA PRO A 108 29.21 1.35 5.87
C PRO A 108 29.17 2.62 6.73
N GLU A 109 29.51 2.51 8.01
CA GLU A 109 29.59 3.66 8.91
C GLU A 109 30.84 4.53 8.66
N SER A 110 31.77 4.09 7.81
CA SER A 110 33.06 4.72 7.53
C SER A 110 33.50 4.59 6.09
#